data_AF-A0AAD6S6G7-F1
#
_entry.id   AF-A0AAD6S6G7-F1
#
_cell.length_a   1.000
_cell.length_b   1.000
_cell.length_c   1.000
_cell.angle_alpha   90.00
_cell.angle_beta   90.00
_cell.angle_gamma   90.00
#
_symmetry.space_group_name_H-M   'P 1'
#
loop_
_entity.id
_entity.type
_entity.pdbx_description
1 polymer ?
#
loop_
_entity_poly.entity_id
_entity_poly.type
_entity_poly.pdbx_seq_one_letter_code
_entity_poly.pdbx_strand_id
1 'polypeptide(L)'
;MYHSPVLQDFVNETIAREAQTPSPRTELLSPTSPSRGLPGDVDRLRHSQRGPSERYRRQREQAYANVSSRQLLSLLIEKEYESSKLRKALHKAFNRFEAEAVRVVEAERVTEETLHQFRIVNEAKIAAERALGKTNEELRLWKFQFDHAQREIARAQDVVQLVERQRDDAERAAEKARSIARTLNEQRLVGDAMEEGKRLG
;
A
#
# COMPACT_ATOMS: atom_id res chain seq x y z
N MET A 1 20.93 32.04 -14.13
CA MET A 1 19.68 31.32 -13.83
C MET A 1 18.97 31.04 -15.16
N TYR A 2 19.15 29.85 -15.72
CA TYR A 2 18.41 29.42 -16.91
C TYR A 2 17.38 28.38 -16.46
N HIS A 3 16.11 28.76 -16.43
CA HIS A 3 15.00 27.82 -16.29
C HIS A 3 14.84 27.12 -17.65
N SER A 4 15.02 25.80 -17.66
CA SER A 4 14.86 24.97 -18.84
C SER A 4 13.36 24.74 -19.10
N PRO A 5 12.78 25.29 -20.19
CA PRO A 5 11.36 25.14 -20.50
C PRO A 5 10.99 23.68 -20.86
N VAL A 6 11.97 22.88 -21.27
CA VAL A 6 11.78 21.49 -21.72
C VAL A 6 11.25 20.59 -20.59
N LEU A 7 11.61 20.86 -19.33
CA LEU A 7 11.14 20.07 -18.20
C LEU A 7 9.70 20.42 -17.79
N GLN A 8 9.27 21.68 -17.98
CA GLN A 8 7.89 22.07 -17.72
C GLN A 8 6.95 21.47 -18.76
N ASP A 9 7.35 21.47 -20.03
CA ASP A 9 6.54 20.88 -21.10
C ASP A 9 6.37 19.38 -20.91
N PHE A 10 7.43 18.66 -20.50
CA PHE A 10 7.33 17.23 -20.23
C PHE A 10 6.41 16.91 -19.04
N VAL A 11 6.52 17.67 -17.94
CA VAL A 11 5.65 17.48 -16.76
C VAL A 11 4.19 17.81 -17.10
N ASN A 12 3.95 18.89 -17.83
CA ASN A 12 2.61 19.28 -18.27
C ASN A 12 2.01 18.25 -19.24
N GLU A 13 2.81 17.66 -20.13
CA GLU A 13 2.36 16.62 -21.06
C GLU A 13 2.05 15.30 -20.33
N THR A 14 2.83 14.95 -19.28
CA THR A 14 2.54 13.76 -18.45
C THR A 14 1.25 13.93 -17.64
N ILE A 15 1.01 15.10 -17.05
CA ILE A 15 -0.21 15.38 -16.27
C ILE A 15 -1.44 15.44 -17.21
N ALA A 16 -1.30 15.99 -18.41
CA ALA A 16 -2.38 16.02 -19.40
C ALA A 16 -2.75 14.63 -19.92
N ARG A 17 -1.78 13.70 -20.04
CA ARG A 17 -2.04 12.30 -20.42
C ARG A 17 -2.69 11.50 -19.28
N GLU A 18 -2.36 11.78 -18.03
CA GLU A 18 -2.93 11.11 -16.85
C GLU A 18 -4.43 11.47 -16.65
N ALA A 19 -4.85 12.65 -17.11
CA ALA A 19 -6.25 13.09 -17.06
C ALA A 19 -7.18 12.40 -18.09
N GLN A 20 -6.63 11.73 -19.11
CA GLN A 20 -7.40 11.09 -20.18
C GLN A 20 -7.45 9.56 -20.09
N THR A 21 -6.66 8.94 -19.22
CA THR A 21 -6.74 7.50 -18.95
C THR A 21 -7.60 7.26 -17.71
N PRO A 22 -8.77 6.59 -17.81
CA PRO A 22 -9.52 6.18 -16.62
C PRO A 22 -8.62 5.29 -15.75
N SER A 23 -8.36 5.73 -14.52
CA SER A 23 -7.55 4.99 -13.55
C SER A 23 -8.08 3.56 -13.37
N PRO A 24 -7.23 2.51 -13.41
CA PRO A 24 -7.63 1.11 -13.18
C PRO A 24 -8.13 0.85 -11.74
N ARG A 25 -8.04 1.85 -10.86
CA ARG A 25 -8.46 1.79 -9.46
C ARG A 25 -9.97 1.97 -9.27
N THR A 26 -10.66 2.56 -10.25
CA THR A 26 -12.09 2.91 -10.12
C THR A 26 -13.02 1.77 -10.52
N GLU A 27 -12.56 0.78 -11.28
CA GLU A 27 -13.39 -0.40 -11.64
C GLU A 27 -13.53 -1.41 -10.48
N LEU A 28 -12.56 -1.44 -9.55
CA LEU A 28 -12.53 -2.37 -8.42
C LEU A 28 -13.44 -1.99 -7.23
N LEU A 29 -14.06 -0.81 -7.26
CA LEU A 29 -14.97 -0.32 -6.21
C LEU A 29 -16.43 -0.26 -6.65
N SER A 30 -16.76 -0.85 -7.80
CA SER A 30 -18.14 -1.11 -8.18
C SER A 30 -18.75 -2.10 -7.17
N PRO A 31 -19.81 -1.75 -6.41
CA PRO A 31 -20.51 -2.72 -5.60
C PRO A 31 -21.15 -3.74 -6.54
N THR A 32 -20.55 -4.92 -6.68
CA THR A 32 -21.19 -6.06 -7.31
C THR A 32 -22.34 -6.44 -6.39
N SER A 33 -23.56 -6.14 -6.81
CA SER A 33 -24.77 -6.52 -6.11
C SER A 33 -24.71 -8.01 -5.73
N PRO A 34 -24.93 -8.38 -4.46
CA PRO A 34 -25.12 -9.78 -4.10
C PRO A 34 -26.48 -10.21 -4.66
N SER A 35 -26.46 -10.70 -5.89
CA SER A 35 -27.54 -11.55 -6.36
C SER A 35 -27.43 -12.87 -5.61
N ARG A 36 -28.56 -13.28 -5.02
CA ARG A 36 -28.98 -14.68 -4.84
C ARG A 36 -28.67 -15.32 -3.48
N GLY A 37 -29.57 -15.06 -2.54
CA GLY A 37 -30.02 -16.03 -1.55
C GLY A 37 -31.54 -16.14 -1.61
N LEU A 38 -32.08 -16.77 -2.64
CA LEU A 38 -33.49 -17.20 -2.67
C LEU A 38 -33.55 -18.64 -2.12
N PRO A 39 -34.06 -18.88 -0.91
CA PRO A 39 -34.40 -20.21 -0.45
C PRO A 39 -35.81 -20.52 -0.94
N GLY A 40 -35.93 -21.12 -2.12
CA GLY A 40 -37.24 -21.52 -2.60
C GLY A 40 -37.22 -22.00 -4.04
N ASP A 41 -36.95 -23.29 -4.24
CA ASP A 41 -37.73 -24.11 -5.19
C ASP A 41 -37.35 -25.61 -5.14
N VAL A 42 -37.14 -26.20 -3.95
CA VAL A 42 -36.96 -27.66 -3.84
C VAL A 42 -38.27 -28.45 -3.89
N ASP A 43 -39.43 -27.78 -3.90
CA ASP A 43 -40.74 -28.45 -3.89
C ASP A 43 -41.34 -28.74 -5.28
N ARG A 44 -40.74 -28.25 -6.38
CA ARG A 44 -41.29 -28.48 -7.73
C ARG A 44 -40.84 -29.77 -8.41
N LEU A 45 -39.93 -30.53 -7.81
CA LEU A 45 -39.43 -31.79 -8.41
C LEU A 45 -40.28 -33.02 -8.10
N ARG A 46 -41.38 -32.88 -7.34
CA ARG A 46 -42.22 -34.03 -6.94
C ARG A 46 -43.40 -34.36 -7.86
N HIS A 47 -43.60 -33.63 -8.98
CA HIS A 47 -44.82 -33.78 -9.80
C HIS A 47 -44.68 -34.52 -11.15
N SER A 48 -43.56 -35.20 -11.41
CA SER A 48 -43.38 -35.99 -12.65
C SER A 48 -43.36 -37.50 -12.38
N GLN A 49 -44.48 -38.02 -11.86
CA GLN A 49 -44.80 -39.46 -11.92
C GLN A 49 -46.13 -39.73 -12.61
N ARG A 50 -46.67 -38.75 -13.34
CA ARG A 50 -47.87 -38.98 -14.13
C ARG A 50 -47.45 -39.68 -15.41
N GLY A 51 -47.71 -40.99 -15.47
CA GLY A 51 -47.47 -41.79 -16.66
C GLY A 51 -48.20 -41.24 -17.89
N PRO A 52 -47.93 -41.79 -19.09
CA PRO A 52 -48.55 -41.34 -20.32
C PRO A 52 -50.08 -41.30 -20.20
N SER A 53 -50.71 -40.23 -20.68
CA SER A 53 -52.16 -40.02 -20.55
C SER A 53 -52.96 -41.15 -21.21
N GLU A 54 -54.16 -41.45 -20.70
CA GLU A 54 -55.05 -42.49 -21.25
C GLU A 54 -55.35 -42.29 -22.75
N ARG A 55 -55.46 -41.03 -23.19
CA ARG A 55 -55.62 -40.69 -24.61
C ARG A 55 -54.40 -41.07 -25.43
N TYR A 56 -53.19 -40.84 -24.90
CA TYR A 56 -51.93 -41.21 -25.54
C TYR A 56 -51.76 -42.74 -25.61
N ARG A 57 -52.16 -43.46 -24.55
CA ARG A 57 -52.15 -44.94 -24.52
C ARG A 57 -53.06 -45.52 -25.60
N ARG A 58 -54.33 -45.10 -25.65
CA ARG A 58 -55.28 -45.57 -26.68
C ARG A 58 -54.83 -45.26 -28.11
N GLN A 59 -54.23 -44.08 -28.34
CA GLN A 59 -53.70 -43.70 -29.65
C GLN A 59 -52.52 -44.61 -30.07
N ARG A 60 -51.63 -44.94 -29.12
CA ARG A 60 -50.52 -45.88 -29.35
C ARG A 60 -51.02 -47.30 -29.59
N GLU A 61 -51.98 -47.77 -28.81
CA GLU A 61 -52.61 -49.10 -28.97
C GLU A 61 -53.22 -49.25 -30.37
N GLN A 62 -53.95 -48.24 -30.85
CA GLN A 62 -54.49 -48.23 -32.22
C GLN A 62 -53.39 -48.22 -33.28
N ALA A 63 -52.30 -47.46 -33.09
CA ALA A 63 -51.18 -47.42 -34.03
C ALA A 63 -50.43 -48.76 -34.11
N TYR A 64 -50.44 -49.56 -33.04
CA TYR A 64 -49.78 -50.86 -32.97
C TYR A 64 -50.71 -52.06 -33.20
N ALA A 65 -52.04 -51.85 -33.29
CA ALA A 65 -53.04 -52.91 -33.44
C ALA A 65 -52.83 -53.79 -34.68
N ASN A 66 -52.26 -53.24 -35.76
CA ASN A 66 -52.03 -53.93 -37.03
C ASN A 66 -50.58 -54.44 -37.20
N VAL A 67 -49.72 -54.25 -36.20
CA VAL A 67 -48.29 -54.62 -36.27
C VAL A 67 -48.13 -56.09 -35.88
N SER A 68 -47.33 -56.83 -36.65
CA SER A 68 -47.07 -58.24 -36.35
C SER A 68 -46.36 -58.41 -34.99
N SER A 69 -46.68 -59.48 -34.25
CA SER A 69 -46.06 -59.76 -32.95
C SER A 69 -44.52 -59.75 -32.98
N ARG A 70 -43.90 -60.22 -34.08
CA ARG A 70 -42.45 -60.17 -34.27
C ARG A 70 -41.91 -58.74 -34.35
N GLN A 71 -42.59 -57.84 -35.04
CA GLN A 71 -42.19 -56.43 -35.14
C GLN A 71 -42.37 -55.69 -33.81
N LEU A 72 -43.40 -56.01 -33.02
CA LEU A 72 -43.58 -55.46 -31.68
C LEU A 72 -42.45 -55.87 -30.74
N LEU A 73 -42.00 -57.14 -30.81
CA LEU A 73 -40.85 -57.62 -30.03
C LEU A 73 -39.56 -56.91 -30.43
N SER A 74 -39.29 -56.74 -31.73
CA SER A 74 -38.12 -55.97 -32.19
C SER A 74 -38.14 -54.53 -31.67
N LEU A 75 -39.29 -53.86 -31.75
CA LEU A 75 -39.44 -52.48 -31.25
C LEU A 75 -39.24 -52.41 -29.73
N LEU A 76 -39.76 -53.38 -28.98
CA LEU A 76 -39.57 -53.45 -27.53
C LEU A 76 -38.08 -53.60 -27.18
N ILE A 77 -37.37 -54.50 -27.86
CA ILE A 77 -35.91 -54.70 -27.68
C ILE A 77 -35.15 -53.41 -28.01
N GLU A 78 -35.49 -52.72 -29.11
CA GLU A 78 -34.88 -51.43 -29.47
C GLU A 78 -35.11 -50.36 -28.39
N LYS A 79 -36.34 -50.25 -27.88
CA LYS A 79 -36.68 -49.28 -26.83
C LYS A 79 -36.01 -49.61 -25.50
N GLU A 80 -35.89 -50.89 -25.16
CA GLU A 80 -35.12 -51.34 -24.00
C GLU A 80 -33.64 -50.95 -24.14
N TYR A 81 -33.05 -51.20 -25.32
CA TYR A 81 -31.67 -50.81 -25.60
C TYR A 81 -31.46 -49.29 -25.54
N GLU A 82 -32.33 -48.49 -26.16
CA GLU A 82 -32.31 -47.03 -26.09
C GLU A 82 -32.44 -46.53 -24.66
N SER A 83 -33.37 -47.09 -23.87
CA SER A 83 -33.57 -46.69 -22.48
C SER A 83 -32.34 -47.01 -21.61
N SER A 84 -31.70 -48.17 -21.85
CA SER A 84 -30.45 -48.57 -21.20
C SER A 84 -29.30 -47.63 -21.57
N LYS A 85 -29.18 -47.27 -22.85
CA LYS A 85 -28.19 -46.30 -23.34
C LYS A 85 -28.40 -44.91 -22.74
N LEU A 86 -29.64 -44.43 -22.68
CA LEU A 86 -29.98 -43.15 -22.06
C LEU A 86 -29.68 -43.13 -20.56
N ARG A 87 -30.03 -44.20 -19.84
CA ARG A 87 -29.71 -44.33 -18.41
C ARG A 87 -28.19 -44.26 -18.17
N LYS A 88 -27.40 -44.95 -19.00
CA LYS A 88 -25.93 -44.89 -18.95
C LYS A 88 -25.39 -43.48 -19.24
N ALA A 89 -25.95 -42.79 -20.24
CA ALA A 89 -25.55 -41.42 -20.58
C ALA A 89 -25.89 -40.44 -19.46
N LEU A 90 -27.08 -40.55 -18.88
CA LEU A 90 -27.54 -39.74 -17.76
C LEU A 90 -26.67 -39.97 -16.52
N HIS A 91 -26.37 -41.22 -16.19
CA HIS A 91 -25.45 -41.53 -15.09
C HIS A 91 -24.06 -40.92 -15.31
N LYS A 92 -23.52 -41.00 -16.53
CA LYS A 92 -22.25 -40.33 -16.88
C LYS A 92 -22.32 -38.81 -16.74
N ALA A 93 -23.44 -38.19 -17.13
CA ALA A 93 -23.64 -36.76 -16.99
C ALA A 93 -23.72 -36.35 -15.51
N PHE A 94 -24.44 -37.11 -14.68
CA PHE A 94 -24.49 -36.89 -13.24
C PHE A 94 -23.11 -37.02 -12.58
N ASN A 95 -22.36 -38.07 -12.89
CA ASN A 95 -21.02 -38.24 -12.31
C ASN A 95 -20.07 -37.09 -12.73
N ARG A 96 -20.20 -36.58 -13.97
CA ARG A 96 -19.44 -35.40 -14.41
C ARG A 96 -19.89 -34.13 -13.67
N PHE A 97 -21.19 -33.95 -13.50
CA PHE A 97 -21.73 -32.82 -12.76
C PHE A 97 -21.27 -32.83 -11.30
N GLU A 98 -21.31 -33.97 -10.63
CA GLU A 98 -20.81 -34.12 -9.26
C GLU A 98 -19.30 -33.81 -9.18
N ALA A 99 -18.50 -34.32 -10.12
CA ALA A 99 -17.08 -34.03 -10.17
C ALA A 99 -16.79 -32.53 -10.39
N GLU A 100 -17.54 -31.87 -11.26
CA GLU A 100 -17.39 -30.42 -11.46
C GLU A 100 -17.89 -29.61 -10.26
N ALA A 101 -18.98 -30.04 -9.60
CA ALA A 101 -19.47 -29.39 -8.40
C ALA A 101 -18.42 -29.41 -7.27
N VAL A 102 -17.76 -30.55 -7.05
CA VAL A 102 -16.65 -30.65 -6.07
C VAL A 102 -15.50 -29.73 -6.46
N ARG A 103 -15.09 -29.71 -7.73
CA ARG A 103 -14.02 -28.82 -8.22
C ARG A 103 -14.34 -27.35 -8.03
N VAL A 104 -15.59 -26.94 -8.28
CA VAL A 104 -16.01 -25.55 -8.09
C VAL A 104 -15.94 -25.17 -6.62
N VAL A 105 -16.43 -26.01 -5.71
CA VAL A 105 -16.36 -25.75 -4.26
C VAL A 105 -14.91 -25.66 -3.76
N GLU A 106 -14.02 -26.52 -4.26
CA GLU A 106 -12.59 -26.44 -3.94
C GLU A 106 -11.95 -25.16 -4.48
N ALA A 107 -12.27 -24.76 -5.70
CA ALA A 107 -11.79 -23.52 -6.29
C ALA A 107 -12.30 -22.28 -5.53
N GLU A 108 -13.57 -22.28 -5.15
CA GLU A 108 -14.17 -21.23 -4.31
C GLU A 108 -13.41 -21.11 -2.98
N ARG A 109 -13.18 -22.23 -2.29
CA ARG A 109 -12.41 -22.25 -1.05
C ARG A 109 -11.00 -21.66 -1.22
N VAL A 110 -10.26 -22.06 -2.27
CA VAL A 110 -8.92 -21.52 -2.53
C VAL A 110 -8.97 -20.03 -2.84
N THR A 111 -9.97 -19.57 -3.58
CA THR A 111 -10.14 -18.14 -3.88
C THR A 111 -10.45 -17.33 -2.62
N GLU A 112 -11.27 -17.85 -1.71
CA GLU A 112 -11.54 -17.20 -0.42
C GLU A 112 -10.28 -17.13 0.45
N GLU A 113 -9.52 -18.23 0.54
CA GLU A 113 -8.28 -18.29 1.32
C GLU A 113 -7.24 -17.29 0.77
N THR A 114 -7.07 -17.22 -0.55
CA THR A 114 -6.14 -16.28 -1.19
C THR A 114 -6.57 -14.82 -1.05
N LEU A 115 -7.88 -14.53 -1.16
CA LEU A 115 -8.42 -13.19 -0.89
C LEU A 115 -8.20 -12.78 0.57
N HIS A 116 -8.36 -13.70 1.51
CA HIS A 116 -8.09 -13.43 2.92
C HIS A 116 -6.61 -13.12 3.16
N GLN A 117 -5.70 -13.94 2.63
CA GLN A 117 -4.25 -13.69 2.70
C GLN A 117 -3.88 -12.35 2.07
N PHE A 118 -4.46 -12.02 0.92
CA PHE A 118 -4.23 -10.74 0.25
C PHE A 118 -4.65 -9.55 1.12
N ARG A 119 -5.80 -9.64 1.81
CA ARG A 119 -6.25 -8.60 2.74
C ARG A 119 -5.24 -8.39 3.87
N ILE A 120 -4.76 -9.47 4.50
CA ILE A 120 -3.75 -9.40 5.57
C ILE A 120 -2.47 -8.73 5.06
N VAL A 121 -1.97 -9.13 3.90
CA VAL A 121 -0.75 -8.54 3.30
C VAL A 121 -0.97 -7.07 2.97
N ASN A 122 -2.13 -6.70 2.46
CA ASN A 122 -2.45 -5.31 2.14
C ASN A 122 -2.56 -4.44 3.40
N GLU A 123 -3.18 -4.95 4.46
CA GLU A 123 -3.23 -4.26 5.76
C GLU A 123 -1.84 -4.07 6.35
N ALA A 124 -0.99 -5.11 6.31
CA ALA A 124 0.40 -5.03 6.75
C ALA A 124 1.21 -4.00 5.94
N LYS A 125 1.01 -3.96 4.61
CA LYS A 125 1.63 -2.96 3.73
C LYS A 125 1.20 -1.53 4.12
N ILE A 126 -0.10 -1.29 4.29
CA ILE A 126 -0.62 0.03 4.69
C ILE A 126 -0.06 0.44 6.06
N ALA A 127 0.04 -0.50 7.01
CA ALA A 127 0.63 -0.24 8.32
C ALA A 127 2.13 0.13 8.21
N ALA A 128 2.88 -0.59 7.38
CA ALA A 128 4.29 -0.31 7.12
C ALA A 128 4.50 1.06 6.45
N GLU A 129 3.67 1.42 5.47
CA GLU A 129 3.71 2.74 4.81
C GLU A 129 3.45 3.88 5.81
N ARG A 130 2.49 3.71 6.72
CA ARG A 130 2.22 4.69 7.79
C ARG A 130 3.40 4.83 8.76
N ALA A 131 4.01 3.72 9.16
CA ALA A 131 5.19 3.73 10.01
C ALA A 131 6.39 4.41 9.32
N LEU A 132 6.57 4.13 8.02
CA LEU A 132 7.59 4.79 7.20
C LEU A 132 7.35 6.30 7.09
N GLY A 133 6.09 6.73 6.94
CA GLY A 133 5.71 8.14 6.97
C GLY A 133 6.14 8.83 8.26
N LYS A 134 5.76 8.26 9.41
CA LYS A 134 6.11 8.80 10.75
C LYS A 134 7.62 8.89 10.96
N THR A 135 8.35 7.81 10.67
CA THR A 135 9.81 7.79 10.85
C THR A 135 10.53 8.79 9.94
N ASN A 136 10.02 9.03 8.72
CA ASN A 136 10.54 10.06 7.84
C ASN A 136 10.28 11.48 8.37
N GLU A 137 9.12 11.74 8.96
CA GLU A 137 8.79 13.01 9.60
C GLU A 137 9.69 13.27 10.81
N GLU A 138 9.86 12.26 11.68
CA GLU A 138 10.78 12.31 12.81
C GLU A 138 12.21 12.58 12.34
N LEU A 139 12.69 11.87 11.31
CA LEU A 139 14.02 12.08 10.75
C LEU A 139 14.21 13.52 10.22
N ARG A 140 13.18 14.09 9.59
CA ARG A 140 13.22 15.49 9.14
C ARG A 140 13.31 16.46 10.31
N LEU A 141 12.55 16.22 11.37
CA LEU A 141 12.61 17.01 12.60
C LEU A 141 14.00 16.96 13.23
N TRP A 142 14.57 15.75 13.36
CA TRP A 142 15.92 15.56 13.91
C TRP A 142 17.00 16.25 13.07
N LYS A 143 16.90 16.18 11.74
CA LYS A 143 17.81 16.92 10.84
C LYS A 143 17.70 18.42 11.05
N PHE A 144 16.47 18.96 11.13
CA PHE A 144 16.28 20.37 11.40
C PHE A 144 16.86 20.81 12.74
N GLN A 145 16.65 20.03 13.80
CA GLN A 145 17.22 20.30 15.12
C GLN A 145 18.75 20.23 15.11
N PHE A 146 19.31 19.26 14.39
CA PHE A 146 20.75 19.14 14.21
C PHE A 146 21.34 20.35 13.49
N ASP A 147 20.75 20.76 12.37
CA ASP A 147 21.18 21.94 11.61
C ASP A 147 21.04 23.24 12.42
N HIS A 148 20.02 23.31 13.28
CA HIS A 148 19.85 24.42 14.22
C HIS A 148 20.95 24.42 15.28
N ALA A 149 21.19 23.29 15.94
CA ALA A 149 22.24 23.15 16.95
C ALA A 149 23.62 23.45 16.38
N GLN A 150 23.92 22.98 15.17
CA GLN A 150 25.18 23.26 14.49
C GLN A 150 25.38 24.76 14.22
N ARG A 151 24.31 25.48 13.82
CA ARG A 151 24.35 26.94 13.66
C ARG A 151 24.53 27.67 14.98
N GLU A 152 23.92 27.21 16.06
CA GLU A 152 24.15 27.77 17.40
C GLU A 152 25.58 27.55 17.89
N ILE A 153 26.14 26.37 17.66
CA ILE A 153 27.54 26.08 18.00
C ILE A 153 28.48 27.01 17.23
N ALA A 154 28.26 27.21 15.94
CA ALA A 154 29.06 28.13 15.14
C ALA A 154 28.99 29.57 15.68
N ARG A 155 27.79 30.06 16.00
CA ARG A 155 27.61 31.39 16.62
C ARG A 155 28.30 31.49 17.98
N ALA A 156 28.21 30.46 18.81
CA ALA A 156 28.89 30.44 20.11
C ALA A 156 30.41 30.47 19.94
N GLN A 157 30.96 29.76 18.95
CA GLN A 157 32.39 29.81 18.62
C GLN A 157 32.82 31.21 18.18
N ASP A 158 32.03 31.90 17.36
CA ASP A 158 32.32 33.28 16.93
C ASP A 158 32.36 34.24 18.14
N VAL A 159 31.41 34.09 19.07
CA VAL A 159 31.36 34.89 20.31
C VAL A 159 32.58 34.60 21.19
N VAL A 160 32.95 33.34 21.37
CA VAL A 160 34.14 32.96 22.16
C VAL A 160 35.39 33.58 21.55
N GLN A 161 35.58 33.48 20.24
CA GLN A 161 36.73 34.10 19.55
C GLN A 161 36.75 35.63 19.71
N LEU A 162 35.60 36.28 19.69
CA LEU A 162 35.50 37.72 19.93
C LEU A 162 35.92 38.07 21.36
N VAL A 163 35.45 37.32 22.35
CA VAL A 163 35.80 37.54 23.77
C VAL A 163 37.28 37.28 24.02
N GLU A 164 37.86 36.24 23.42
CA GLU A 164 39.30 35.96 23.50
C GLU A 164 40.13 37.12 22.93
N ARG A 165 39.74 37.67 21.77
CA ARG A 165 40.41 38.85 21.21
C ARG A 165 40.32 40.06 22.12
N GLN A 166 39.13 40.32 22.69
CA GLN A 166 38.93 41.43 23.64
C GLN A 166 39.78 41.25 24.91
N ARG A 167 39.91 40.01 25.41
CA ARG A 167 40.80 39.70 26.53
C ARG A 167 42.25 40.00 26.17
N ASP A 168 42.74 39.51 25.03
CA ASP A 168 44.13 39.69 24.61
C ASP A 168 44.45 41.18 24.37
N ASP A 169 43.50 41.97 23.85
CA ASP A 169 43.62 43.42 23.73
C ASP A 169 43.70 44.11 25.09
N ALA A 170 42.84 43.71 26.03
CA ALA A 170 42.82 44.26 27.39
C ALA A 170 44.10 43.90 28.17
N GLU A 171 44.60 42.67 28.04
CA GLU A 171 45.86 42.23 28.64
C GLU A 171 47.04 43.05 28.10
N ARG A 172 47.14 43.22 26.78
CA ARG A 172 48.17 44.07 26.15
C ARG A 172 48.09 45.53 26.60
N ALA A 173 46.88 46.07 26.74
CA ALA A 173 46.68 47.44 27.24
C ALA A 173 47.11 47.56 28.71
N ALA A 174 46.77 46.58 29.55
CA ALA A 174 47.16 46.55 30.95
C ALA A 174 48.68 46.42 31.13
N GLU A 175 49.35 45.60 30.31
CA GLU A 175 50.81 45.49 30.29
C GLU A 175 51.49 46.81 29.93
N LYS A 176 51.01 47.49 28.88
CA LYS A 176 51.51 48.81 28.49
C LYS A 176 51.32 49.84 29.62
N ALA A 177 50.14 49.88 30.24
CA ALA A 177 49.87 50.77 31.35
C ALA A 177 50.79 50.50 32.56
N ARG A 178 51.03 49.21 32.89
CA ARG A 178 51.98 48.81 33.94
C ARG A 178 53.41 49.23 33.59
N SER A 179 53.84 49.07 32.35
CA SER A 179 55.16 49.52 31.89
C SER A 179 55.33 51.02 32.02
N ILE A 180 54.35 51.80 31.55
CA ILE A 180 54.37 53.27 31.62
C ILE A 180 54.40 53.73 33.09
N ALA A 181 53.57 53.12 33.95
CA ALA A 181 53.53 53.43 35.37
C ALA A 181 54.89 53.18 36.05
N ARG A 182 55.57 52.07 35.71
CA ARG A 182 56.93 51.79 36.20
C ARG A 182 57.92 52.88 35.74
N THR A 183 57.93 53.22 34.46
CA THR A 183 58.85 54.25 33.93
C THR A 183 58.61 55.62 34.55
N LEU A 184 57.36 56.02 34.75
CA LEU A 184 57.02 57.29 35.42
C LEU A 184 57.43 57.28 36.89
N ASN A 185 57.24 56.16 37.58
CA ASN A 185 57.67 56.03 38.97
C ASN A 185 59.19 56.10 39.10
N GLU A 186 59.94 55.46 38.20
CA GLU A 186 61.40 55.56 38.13
C GLU A 186 61.87 56.99 37.88
N GLN A 187 61.27 57.68 36.90
CA GLN A 187 61.56 59.09 36.60
C GLN A 187 61.30 59.99 37.80
N ARG A 188 60.17 59.77 38.50
CA ARG A 188 59.83 60.51 39.72
C ARG A 188 60.86 60.27 40.82
N LEU A 189 61.24 59.01 41.08
CA LEU A 189 62.24 58.66 42.09
C LEU A 189 63.60 59.31 41.81
N VAL A 190 64.03 59.31 40.54
CA VAL A 190 65.27 59.98 40.12
C VAL A 190 65.16 61.50 40.28
N GLY A 191 64.01 62.09 39.92
CA GLY A 191 63.72 63.51 40.13
C GLY A 191 63.81 63.92 41.60
N ASP A 192 63.09 63.19 42.46
CA ASP A 192 63.07 63.41 43.92
C ASP A 192 64.50 63.31 44.51
N ALA A 193 65.29 62.31 44.09
CA ALA A 193 66.68 62.14 44.54
C ALA A 193 67.61 63.27 44.07
N MET A 194 67.42 63.80 42.85
CA MET A 194 68.20 64.94 42.34
C MET A 194 67.88 66.23 43.10
N GLU A 195 66.61 66.45 43.46
CA GLU A 195 66.19 67.61 44.25
C GLU A 195 66.74 67.54 45.68
N GLU A 196 66.68 66.37 46.34
CA GLU A 196 67.28 66.17 47.65
C GLU A 196 68.80 66.40 47.63
N GLY A 197 69.49 65.91 46.60
CA GLY A 197 70.93 66.14 46.41
C GLY A 197 71.29 67.63 46.27
N LYS A 198 70.48 68.41 45.54
CA LYS A 198 70.65 69.88 45.45
C LYS A 198 70.33 70.62 46.74
N ARG A 199 69.51 70.04 47.63
CA ARG A 199 69.12 70.68 48.89
C ARG A 199 70.13 70.45 50.02
N LEU A 200 70.93 69.39 49.91
CA LEU A 200 71.91 68.97 50.92
C LEU A 200 73.35 69.37 50.61
N GLY A 201 73.65 69.75 49.36
CA GLY A 201 74.92 70.37 48.95
C GLY A 201 74.81 71.89 48.88
#